data_AF-A0ABD5GGW0-F1
#
_entry.id   AF-A0ABD5GGW0-F1
#
_cell.length_a   1.000
_cell.length_b   1.000
_cell.length_c   1.000
_cell.angle_alpha   90.00
_cell.angle_beta   90.00
_cell.angle_gamma   90.00
#
_symmetry.space_group_name_H-M   'P 1'
#
loop_
_entity.id
_entity.type
_entity.pdbx_description
1 polymer ?
#
loop_
_entity_poly.entity_id
_entity_poly.type
_entity_poly.pdbx_seq_one_letter_code
_entity_poly.pdbx_strand_id
1 'polypeptide(L)'
;MKPLYLCSILLLAGCTPVPKYLVPEGAPQALIRSELMSQENRRNGVSLDAASTIACKYGRTVAIAAGGQLISVYKNVSTPEGFFPIEAGKPLHLVMTGTANANRSCRIDFVSEFTPGARYVIKGGIVDGLDVLSGCYIEIFDVDTGARLPITDAPKRGGNCALDRIPLL
;
A
#
# COMPACT_ATOMS: atom_id res chain seq x y z
N MET A 1 -54.44 0.71 22.08
CA MET A 1 -53.30 1.62 22.36
C MET A 1 -52.22 1.32 21.33
N LYS A 2 -51.65 2.37 20.72
CA LYS A 2 -50.81 2.36 19.50
C LYS A 2 -49.40 1.79 19.74
N PRO A 3 -48.75 1.18 18.73
CA PRO A 3 -47.38 0.70 18.83
C PRO A 3 -46.39 1.87 18.73
N LEU A 4 -45.45 1.95 19.67
CA LEU A 4 -44.29 2.84 19.58
C LEU A 4 -43.24 2.19 18.67
N TYR A 5 -43.19 2.67 17.44
CA TYR A 5 -41.95 2.72 16.65
C TYR A 5 -41.08 3.82 17.25
N LEU A 6 -39.82 3.54 17.60
CA LEU A 6 -38.78 4.57 17.55
C LEU A 6 -37.39 3.94 17.38
N CYS A 7 -36.91 4.04 16.13
CA CYS A 7 -35.52 4.29 15.74
C CYS A 7 -34.40 3.60 16.53
N SER A 8 -34.20 2.30 16.27
CA SER A 8 -32.85 1.74 16.27
C SER A 8 -32.20 1.99 14.90
N ILE A 9 -31.79 3.23 14.64
CA ILE A 9 -30.86 3.51 13.53
C ILE A 9 -29.49 3.04 14.03
N LEU A 10 -29.24 1.74 13.83
CA LEU A 10 -27.91 1.16 13.94
C LEU A 10 -26.99 1.92 12.98
N LEU A 11 -25.97 2.55 13.56
CA LEU A 11 -24.79 3.07 12.87
C LEU A 11 -24.15 1.93 12.06
N LEU A 12 -24.62 1.76 10.82
CA LEU A 12 -23.85 1.13 9.76
C LEU A 12 -22.73 2.11 9.41
N ALA A 13 -21.72 2.19 10.27
CA ALA A 13 -20.38 2.56 9.86
C ALA A 13 -19.95 1.45 8.88
N GLY A 14 -20.36 1.59 7.62
CA GLY A 14 -20.01 0.68 6.55
C GLY A 14 -18.49 0.61 6.51
N CYS A 15 -17.95 -0.58 6.69
CA CYS A 15 -16.58 -0.88 6.30
C CYS A 15 -16.51 -0.57 4.80
N THR A 16 -16.07 0.64 4.43
CA THR A 16 -15.80 0.93 3.04
C THR A 16 -14.63 0.03 2.64
N PRO A 17 -14.77 -0.75 1.55
CA PRO A 17 -13.68 -1.61 1.11
C PRO A 17 -12.45 -0.73 0.83
N VAL A 18 -11.27 -1.23 1.20
CA VAL A 18 -10.00 -0.55 0.92
C VAL A 18 -9.95 -0.28 -0.59
N PRO A 19 -9.78 0.99 -1.02
CA PRO A 19 -9.73 1.32 -2.44
C PRO A 19 -8.62 0.52 -3.13
N LYS A 20 -8.97 -0.23 -4.17
CA LYS A 20 -7.98 -0.96 -4.98
C LYS A 20 -7.28 0.02 -5.91
N TYR A 21 -5.98 -0.19 -6.08
CA TYR A 21 -5.22 0.55 -7.09
C TYR A 21 -5.67 0.13 -8.49
N LEU A 22 -5.87 1.13 -9.36
CA LEU A 22 -6.15 0.93 -10.76
C LEU A 22 -5.09 1.67 -11.56
N VAL A 23 -4.53 0.99 -12.56
CA VAL A 23 -3.60 1.62 -13.49
C VAL A 23 -4.37 2.64 -14.33
N PRO A 24 -3.89 3.89 -14.46
CA PRO A 24 -4.52 4.88 -15.32
C PRO A 24 -4.63 4.40 -16.77
N GLU A 25 -5.71 4.76 -17.45
CA GLU A 25 -5.93 4.40 -18.86
C GLU A 25 -4.82 4.99 -19.74
N GLY A 26 -4.28 4.17 -20.65
CA GLY A 26 -3.20 4.57 -21.57
C GLY A 26 -1.82 4.75 -20.94
N ALA A 27 -1.67 4.58 -19.62
CA ALA A 27 -0.36 4.62 -18.99
C ALA A 27 0.50 3.39 -19.36
N PRO A 28 1.82 3.53 -19.54
CA PRO A 28 2.72 2.39 -19.66
C PRO A 28 2.59 1.47 -18.44
N GLN A 29 2.65 0.15 -18.66
CA GLN A 29 2.40 -0.82 -17.61
C GLN A 29 3.52 -1.84 -17.50
N ALA A 30 3.76 -2.33 -16.29
CA ALA A 30 4.50 -3.54 -16.00
C ALA A 30 3.54 -4.56 -15.35
N LEU A 31 3.98 -5.81 -15.21
CA LEU A 31 3.24 -6.82 -14.45
C LEU A 31 3.96 -7.11 -13.14
N ILE A 32 3.23 -7.14 -12.03
CA ILE A 32 3.76 -7.54 -10.73
C ILE A 32 3.01 -8.77 -10.20
N ARG A 33 3.70 -9.59 -9.43
CA ARG A 33 3.10 -10.66 -8.62
C ARG A 33 3.66 -10.61 -7.21
N SER A 34 2.82 -10.92 -6.23
CA SER A 34 3.23 -11.05 -4.83
C SER A 34 3.79 -12.43 -4.52
N GLU A 35 4.91 -12.43 -3.80
CA GLU A 35 5.41 -13.52 -2.97
C GLU A 35 5.64 -13.01 -1.52
N LEU A 36 4.84 -12.03 -1.11
CA LEU A 36 4.86 -11.51 0.26
C LEU A 36 4.32 -12.55 1.25
N MET A 37 4.91 -12.61 2.44
CA MET A 37 4.54 -13.55 3.49
C MET A 37 4.05 -12.83 4.74
N SER A 38 2.87 -13.24 5.24
CA SER A 38 2.28 -12.69 6.48
C SER A 38 2.67 -13.49 7.72
N GLN A 39 3.43 -14.58 7.56
CA GLN A 39 3.63 -15.66 8.53
C GLN A 39 2.34 -16.43 8.83
N GLU A 40 2.49 -17.67 9.32
CA GLU A 40 1.38 -18.60 9.58
C GLU A 40 0.61 -18.27 10.86
N ASN A 41 0.00 -17.08 10.91
CA ASN A 41 -0.91 -16.74 12.00
C ASN A 41 -2.17 -16.04 11.47
N ARG A 42 -3.33 -16.45 11.99
CA ARG A 42 -4.66 -15.96 11.54
C ARG A 42 -4.87 -14.46 11.76
N ARG A 43 -4.06 -13.84 12.61
CA ARG A 43 -4.14 -12.40 12.92
C ARG A 43 -3.09 -11.56 12.20
N ASN A 44 -2.24 -12.19 11.40
CA ASN A 44 -1.21 -11.47 10.67
C ASN A 44 -1.69 -11.14 9.25
N GLY A 45 -1.24 -10.01 8.73
CA GLY A 45 -1.50 -9.59 7.37
C GLY A 45 -0.39 -8.69 6.86
N VAL A 46 -0.21 -8.65 5.54
CA VAL A 46 0.68 -7.70 4.86
C VAL A 46 -0.09 -7.05 3.73
N SER A 47 -0.02 -5.72 3.62
CA SER A 47 -0.49 -5.01 2.43
C SER A 47 0.66 -4.32 1.72
N LEU A 48 0.55 -4.20 0.40
CA LEU A 48 1.32 -3.26 -0.39
C LEU A 48 0.34 -2.30 -1.05
N ASP A 49 0.57 -1.00 -0.86
CA ASP A 49 -0.31 0.06 -1.30
C ASP A 49 0.49 1.07 -2.14
N ALA A 50 -0.09 1.55 -3.24
CA ALA A 50 0.39 2.75 -3.91
C ALA A 50 -0.04 3.96 -3.07
N ALA A 51 0.93 4.79 -2.65
CA ALA A 51 0.62 6.01 -1.92
C ALA A 51 -0.14 7.00 -2.81
N SER A 52 -0.97 7.84 -2.18
CA SER A 52 -1.54 8.99 -2.88
C SER A 52 -0.43 9.92 -3.37
N THR A 53 -0.62 10.47 -4.57
CA THR A 53 0.26 11.53 -5.07
C THR A 53 -0.16 12.83 -4.42
N ILE A 54 0.81 13.54 -3.85
CA ILE A 54 0.58 14.76 -3.09
C ILE A 54 1.26 15.91 -3.83
N ALA A 55 0.58 17.05 -3.92
CA ALA A 55 1.15 18.27 -4.48
C ALA A 55 0.63 19.52 -3.74
N CYS A 56 1.33 20.64 -3.93
CA CYS A 56 0.83 21.94 -3.48
C CYS A 56 -0.27 22.44 -4.41
N LYS A 57 -1.51 22.50 -3.92
CA LYS A 57 -2.63 23.16 -4.61
C LYS A 57 -3.18 24.26 -3.72
N TYR A 58 -3.33 25.46 -4.27
CA TYR A 58 -3.76 26.65 -3.53
C TYR A 58 -2.91 26.94 -2.28
N GLY A 59 -1.60 26.66 -2.35
CA GLY A 59 -0.70 26.84 -1.23
C GLY A 59 -0.80 25.79 -0.12
N ARG A 60 -1.64 24.76 -0.26
CA ARG A 60 -1.77 23.64 0.69
C ARG A 60 -1.36 22.31 0.06
N THR A 61 -0.85 21.42 0.88
CA THR A 61 -0.58 20.02 0.54
C THR A 61 -1.91 19.30 0.35
N VAL A 62 -2.18 18.83 -0.88
CA VAL A 62 -3.38 18.06 -1.21
C VAL A 62 -3.04 16.78 -1.96
N ALA A 63 -3.83 15.73 -1.76
CA ALA A 63 -3.78 14.56 -2.61
C ALA A 63 -4.36 14.90 -3.98
N ILE A 64 -3.55 14.84 -5.03
CA ILE A 64 -3.95 15.11 -6.41
C ILE A 64 -4.27 13.83 -7.20
N ALA A 65 -3.80 12.67 -6.72
CA ALA A 65 -4.21 11.37 -7.21
C ALA A 65 -4.43 10.44 -6.03
N ALA A 66 -5.51 9.67 -6.08
CA ALA A 66 -5.80 8.66 -5.06
C ALA A 66 -4.73 7.56 -5.11
N GLY A 67 -4.29 7.13 -3.93
CA GLY A 67 -3.56 5.88 -3.79
C GLY A 67 -4.53 4.70 -3.84
N GLY A 68 -4.00 3.50 -3.64
CA GLY A 68 -4.83 2.31 -3.53
C GLY A 68 -4.03 1.07 -3.18
N GLN A 69 -4.73 0.05 -2.70
CA GLN A 69 -4.14 -1.23 -2.38
C GLN A 69 -3.81 -2.01 -3.66
N LEU A 70 -2.55 -2.40 -3.78
CA LEU A 70 -2.02 -3.26 -4.84
C LEU A 70 -2.13 -4.72 -4.43
N ILE A 71 -1.66 -5.04 -3.23
CA ILE A 71 -1.56 -6.41 -2.71
C ILE A 71 -2.13 -6.44 -1.29
N SER A 72 -2.88 -7.48 -0.99
CA SER A 72 -3.21 -7.88 0.38
C SER A 72 -2.87 -9.34 0.55
N VAL A 73 -2.07 -9.66 1.57
CA VAL A 73 -1.71 -11.02 1.94
C VAL A 73 -2.31 -11.33 3.29
N TYR A 74 -3.13 -12.37 3.31
CA TYR A 74 -3.74 -12.88 4.52
C TYR A 74 -3.56 -14.39 4.58
N LYS A 75 -3.00 -14.91 5.69
CA LYS A 75 -2.65 -16.33 5.84
C LYS A 75 -1.79 -16.85 4.68
N ASN A 76 -0.80 -16.06 4.25
CA ASN A 76 0.06 -16.35 3.10
C ASN A 76 -0.69 -16.54 1.76
N VAL A 77 -1.95 -16.11 1.67
CA VAL A 77 -2.71 -16.03 0.42
C VAL A 77 -2.68 -14.60 -0.08
N SER A 78 -2.09 -14.37 -1.24
CA SER A 78 -2.04 -13.06 -1.88
C SER A 78 -3.31 -12.77 -2.68
N THR A 79 -3.80 -11.54 -2.58
CA THR A 79 -4.85 -10.99 -3.43
C THR A 79 -4.36 -9.67 -4.03
N PRO A 80 -4.39 -9.50 -5.37
CA PRO A 80 -4.74 -10.51 -6.37
C PRO A 80 -3.71 -11.66 -6.44
N GLU A 81 -4.14 -12.78 -7.01
CA GLU A 81 -3.26 -13.90 -7.35
C GLU A 81 -2.65 -13.69 -8.74
N GLY A 82 -1.45 -14.25 -8.96
CA GLY A 82 -0.78 -14.18 -10.26
C GLY A 82 -0.23 -12.80 -10.60
N PHE A 83 0.08 -12.61 -11.89
CA PHE A 83 0.57 -11.34 -12.41
C PHE A 83 -0.59 -10.39 -12.70
N PHE A 84 -0.45 -9.14 -12.27
CA PHE A 84 -1.45 -8.08 -12.49
C PHE A 84 -0.74 -6.76 -12.82
N PRO A 85 -1.42 -5.83 -13.52
CA PRO A 85 -0.78 -4.64 -14.03
C PRO A 85 -0.50 -3.60 -12.94
N ILE A 86 0.62 -2.90 -13.09
CA ILE A 86 1.00 -1.69 -12.35
C ILE A 86 1.52 -0.64 -13.33
N GLU A 87 1.38 0.64 -13.01
CA GLU A 87 1.96 1.71 -13.80
C GLU A 87 3.50 1.62 -13.86
N ALA A 88 4.09 1.96 -15.00
CA ALA A 88 5.51 1.82 -15.29
C ALA A 88 6.06 3.04 -16.04
N GLY A 89 7.39 3.11 -16.15
CA GLY A 89 8.12 4.23 -16.79
C GLY A 89 8.14 5.51 -15.98
N LYS A 90 7.81 5.44 -14.69
CA LYS A 90 7.95 6.53 -13.73
C LYS A 90 8.14 6.01 -12.30
N PRO A 91 8.68 6.82 -11.38
CA PRO A 91 8.75 6.47 -9.97
C PRO A 91 7.35 6.35 -9.35
N LEU A 92 7.12 5.24 -8.65
CA LEU A 92 5.93 5.01 -7.83
C LEU A 92 6.30 4.98 -6.36
N HIS A 93 5.56 5.74 -5.55
CA HIS A 93 5.64 5.68 -4.10
C HIS A 93 4.77 4.52 -3.61
N LEU A 94 5.43 3.53 -3.02
CA LEU A 94 4.83 2.31 -2.51
C LEU A 94 4.99 2.24 -0.99
N VAL A 95 4.02 1.60 -0.37
CA VAL A 95 3.93 1.47 1.07
C VAL A 95 3.62 0.03 1.41
N MET A 96 4.54 -0.66 2.08
CA MET A 96 4.24 -1.96 2.66
C MET A 96 3.86 -1.79 4.13
N THR A 97 2.75 -2.39 4.55
CA THR A 97 2.32 -2.42 5.95
C THR A 97 2.16 -3.87 6.39
N GLY A 98 2.83 -4.25 7.47
CA GLY A 98 2.66 -5.54 8.13
C GLY A 98 1.93 -5.38 9.46
N THR A 99 1.00 -6.27 9.75
CA THR A 99 0.36 -6.40 11.06
C THR A 99 0.58 -7.81 11.57
N ALA A 100 0.93 -7.92 12.84
CA ALA A 100 1.21 -9.18 13.51
C ALA A 100 0.57 -9.20 14.91
N ASN A 101 0.52 -10.40 15.49
CA ASN A 101 0.04 -10.60 16.86
C ASN A 101 0.70 -9.68 17.89
N ALA A 102 0.01 -9.49 19.02
CA ALA A 102 0.40 -8.61 20.11
C ALA A 102 0.53 -7.14 19.69
N ASN A 103 -0.33 -6.69 18.78
CA ASN A 103 -0.36 -5.31 18.25
C ASN A 103 0.96 -4.88 17.59
N ARG A 104 1.74 -5.84 17.11
CA ARG A 104 2.98 -5.54 16.40
C ARG A 104 2.64 -5.13 14.98
N SER A 105 3.30 -4.09 14.49
CA SER A 105 3.16 -3.64 13.13
C SER A 105 4.49 -3.14 12.61
N CYS A 106 4.65 -3.19 11.29
CA CYS A 106 5.80 -2.64 10.61
C CYS A 106 5.34 -1.93 9.34
N ARG A 107 6.12 -0.95 8.91
CA ARG A 107 5.82 -0.13 7.74
C ARG A 107 7.10 0.23 7.00
N ILE A 108 7.07 0.10 5.68
CA ILE A 108 8.14 0.57 4.79
C ILE A 108 7.51 1.48 3.75
N ASP A 109 7.96 2.73 3.70
CA ASP A 109 7.62 3.69 2.65
C ASP A 109 8.82 3.82 1.71
N PHE A 110 8.62 3.54 0.42
CA PHE A 110 9.70 3.52 -0.55
C PHE A 110 9.26 3.94 -1.94
N VAL A 111 10.23 4.22 -2.80
CA VAL A 111 10.02 4.58 -4.21
C VAL A 111 10.77 3.60 -5.10
N SER A 112 10.10 3.15 -6.16
CA SER A 112 10.66 2.26 -7.18
C SER A 112 10.08 2.63 -8.54
N GLU A 113 10.83 2.39 -9.62
CA GLU A 113 10.38 2.62 -10.99
C GLU A 113 10.36 1.30 -11.75
N PHE A 114 9.19 0.90 -12.25
CA PHE A 114 9.04 -0.32 -13.03
C PHE A 114 9.30 -0.04 -14.51
N THR A 115 9.97 -0.96 -15.21
CA THR A 115 10.19 -0.84 -16.66
C THR A 115 8.93 -1.25 -17.42
N PRO A 116 8.46 -0.46 -18.41
CA PRO A 116 7.30 -0.84 -19.22
C PRO A 116 7.47 -2.20 -19.90
N GLY A 117 6.44 -3.03 -19.85
CA GLY A 117 6.42 -4.38 -20.43
C GLY A 117 7.16 -5.45 -19.61
N ALA A 118 7.93 -5.07 -18.58
CA ALA A 118 8.64 -6.03 -17.75
C ALA A 118 7.72 -6.70 -16.72
N ARG A 119 8.22 -7.81 -16.16
CA ARG A 119 7.51 -8.61 -15.15
C ARG A 119 8.33 -8.70 -13.88
N TYR A 120 7.69 -8.50 -12.74
CA TYR A 120 8.36 -8.44 -11.46
C TYR A 120 7.68 -9.33 -10.41
N VAL A 121 8.50 -9.90 -9.54
CA VAL A 121 8.05 -10.59 -8.32
C VAL A 121 8.45 -9.75 -7.12
N ILE A 122 7.48 -9.48 -6.26
CA ILE A 122 7.66 -8.72 -5.03
C ILE A 122 7.75 -9.71 -3.87
N LYS A 123 8.92 -9.79 -3.24
CA LYS A 123 9.21 -10.66 -2.10
C LYS A 123 9.35 -9.83 -0.84
N GLY A 124 9.05 -10.42 0.31
CA GLY A 124 9.12 -9.70 1.57
C GLY A 124 8.05 -10.14 2.55
N GLY A 125 7.82 -9.30 3.54
CA GLY A 125 6.80 -9.51 4.56
C GLY A 125 7.29 -9.19 5.95
N ILE A 126 6.64 -9.80 6.93
CA ILE A 126 6.96 -9.61 8.35
C ILE A 126 8.10 -10.55 8.74
N VAL A 127 9.13 -10.01 9.37
CA VAL A 127 10.24 -10.74 9.97
C VAL A 127 10.04 -10.76 11.48
N ASP A 128 9.95 -11.95 12.05
CA ASP A 128 9.97 -12.17 13.48
C ASP A 128 11.21 -13.02 13.83
N GLY A 129 11.91 -12.62 14.88
CA GLY A 129 13.04 -13.35 15.44
C GLY A 129 13.09 -13.15 16.95
N LEU A 130 13.82 -14.02 17.66
CA LEU A 130 13.96 -13.93 19.12
C LEU A 130 14.58 -12.58 19.56
N ASP A 131 15.36 -11.95 18.69
CA ASP A 131 16.07 -10.69 18.94
C ASP A 131 15.54 -9.50 18.12
N VAL A 132 14.46 -9.68 17.33
CA VAL A 132 13.90 -8.64 16.44
C VAL A 132 12.45 -8.34 16.83
N LEU A 133 12.22 -7.15 17.38
CA LEU A 133 10.88 -6.57 17.52
C LEU A 133 10.33 -6.31 16.11
N SER A 134 9.56 -7.26 15.57
CA SER A 134 8.81 -7.21 14.30
C SER A 134 9.32 -6.21 13.24
N GLY A 135 10.16 -6.71 12.35
CA GLY A 135 10.60 -5.98 11.17
C GLY A 135 9.70 -6.25 9.96
N CYS A 136 9.75 -5.36 8.98
CA CYS A 136 9.29 -5.63 7.64
C CYS A 136 10.52 -5.63 6.72
N TYR A 137 10.49 -6.38 5.63
CA TYR A 137 11.44 -6.21 4.52
C TYR A 137 10.72 -6.38 3.19
N ILE A 138 11.27 -5.78 2.14
CA ILE A 138 10.73 -5.88 0.78
C ILE A 138 11.86 -5.85 -0.24
N GLU A 139 11.74 -6.70 -1.24
CA GLU A 139 12.63 -6.80 -2.38
C GLU A 139 11.81 -7.05 -3.65
N ILE A 140 12.22 -6.44 -4.75
CA ILE A 140 11.53 -6.57 -6.04
C ILE A 140 12.53 -7.12 -7.03
N PHE A 141 12.15 -8.17 -7.75
CA PHE A 141 13.00 -8.84 -8.72
C PHE A 141 12.35 -8.84 -10.09
N ASP A 142 13.11 -8.45 -11.10
CA ASP A 142 12.75 -8.66 -12.49
C ASP A 142 12.79 -10.17 -12.77
N VAL A 143 11.71 -10.70 -13.34
CA VAL A 143 11.52 -12.14 -13.53
C VAL A 143 12.37 -12.67 -14.68
N ASP A 144 12.61 -11.84 -15.70
CA ASP A 144 13.27 -12.25 -16.93
C ASP A 144 14.79 -12.16 -16.78
N THR A 145 15.29 -11.16 -16.04
CA THR A 145 16.72 -10.93 -15.82
C THR A 145 17.22 -11.42 -14.45
N GLY A 146 16.32 -11.63 -13.48
CA GLY A 146 16.67 -11.91 -12.08
C GLY A 146 17.26 -10.69 -11.34
N ALA A 147 17.36 -9.54 -11.99
CA ALA A 147 17.93 -8.34 -11.40
C ALA A 147 17.02 -7.79 -10.29
N ARG A 148 17.64 -7.36 -9.19
CA ARG A 148 16.92 -6.64 -8.14
C ARG A 148 16.58 -5.23 -8.62
N LEU A 149 15.31 -4.86 -8.54
CA LEU A 149 14.87 -3.51 -8.84
C LEU A 149 15.32 -2.56 -7.72
N PRO A 150 15.93 -1.40 -8.05
CA PRO A 150 16.36 -0.43 -7.05
C PRO A 150 15.18 0.12 -6.25
N ILE A 151 15.36 0.20 -4.94
CA ILE A 151 14.42 0.79 -4.01
C ILE A 151 15.13 1.96 -3.31
N THR A 152 14.47 3.11 -3.27
CA THR A 152 14.95 4.30 -2.55
C THR A 152 13.96 4.67 -1.45
N ASP A 153 14.45 5.23 -0.35
CA ASP A 153 13.59 5.75 0.71
C ASP A 153 12.61 6.79 0.16
N ALA A 154 11.34 6.67 0.53
CA ALA A 154 10.38 7.69 0.16
C ALA A 154 10.72 9.02 0.84
N PRO A 155 10.58 10.16 0.14
CA PRO A 155 10.77 11.45 0.76
C PRO A 155 9.79 11.60 1.93
N LYS A 156 10.31 12.07 3.08
CA LYS A 156 9.46 12.38 4.23
C LYS A 156 8.37 13.34 3.77
N ARG A 157 7.10 13.01 4.02
CA ARG A 157 5.96 13.88 3.75
C ARG A 157 6.11 15.14 4.59
N GLY A 158 6.75 16.16 4.03
CA GLY A 158 6.87 17.48 4.62
C GLY A 158 5.73 18.36 4.12
N GLY A 159 4.97 18.93 5.05
CA GLY A 159 4.02 20.01 4.77
C GLY A 159 4.79 21.28 4.40
N ASN A 160 5.29 21.32 3.18
CA ASN A 160 6.21 22.35 2.68
C ASN A 160 5.47 23.42 1.88
N CYS A 161 4.16 23.28 1.67
CA CYS A 161 3.38 24.28 0.96
C CYS A 161 3.14 25.50 1.87
N ALA A 162 3.08 26.69 1.27
CA ALA A 162 3.09 27.97 1.98
C ALA A 162 2.04 28.09 3.12
N LEU A 163 0.90 27.43 2.98
CA LEU A 163 -0.22 27.50 3.90
C LEU A 163 -0.37 26.26 4.80
N ASP A 164 0.52 25.27 4.72
CA ASP A 164 0.42 24.04 5.53
C ASP A 164 0.56 24.31 7.03
N ARG A 165 1.28 25.38 7.39
CA ARG A 165 1.48 25.80 8.78
C ARG A 165 0.38 26.72 9.31
N ILE A 166 -0.57 27.10 8.46
CA ILE A 166 -1.69 27.96 8.84
C ILE A 166 -2.91 27.06 9.11
N PRO A 167 -3.43 27.04 10.35
CA PRO A 167 -4.63 26.28 10.71
C PRO A 167 -5.80 26.60 9.78
N LEU A 168 -6.63 25.61 9.47
CA LEU A 168 -7.95 25.87 8.90
C LEU A 168 -8.83 26.40 10.03
N LEU A 169 -9.38 27.61 9.85
CA LEU A 169 -10.37 28.22 10.75
C LEU A 169 -11.67 27.41 10.76
#